data_AF-A0A4S8LMB0-F1
#
_entry.id   AF-A0A4S8LMB0-F1
#
_cell.length_a   1.000
_cell.length_b   1.000
_cell.length_c   1.000
_cell.angle_alpha   90.00
_cell.angle_beta   90.00
_cell.angle_gamma   90.00
#
_symmetry.space_group_name_H-M   'P 1'
#
loop_
_entity.id
_entity.type
_entity.pdbx_description
1 polymer ?
#
loop_
_entity_poly.entity_id
_entity_poly.type
_entity_poly.pdbx_seq_one_letter_code
_entity_poly.pdbx_strand_id
1 'polypeptide(L)'
;MPFSPVGKKKVAAHIGLWLCNLLVLAFSAKVNHFQEFFFVADLFPFALSIICLVTLTVMIGLDFASSTSYTGRPQFELGVFGVLSIFWLAFNAFSTSRWRHVTMSCGAIPDAFSDARGWCKDLQALKAFVWIEWVMFLLTTIITLRYVITQNSRGNTHIFKMPLSRYKPRDLDSDYGTRNSEFLQYNNSGYTY
;
A
#
# COMPACT_ATOMS: atom_id res chain seq x y z
N MET A 1 -9.39 18.39 8.92
CA MET A 1 -8.21 18.98 8.23
C MET A 1 -8.02 18.28 6.90
N PRO A 2 -7.82 18.99 5.78
CA PRO A 2 -7.78 18.38 4.45
C PRO A 2 -6.46 17.63 4.19
N PHE A 3 -6.55 16.45 3.57
CA PHE A 3 -5.41 15.68 3.08
C PHE A 3 -4.62 16.45 2.02
N SER A 4 -3.29 16.27 2.00
CA SER A 4 -2.46 16.82 0.92
C SER A 4 -2.76 16.09 -0.41
N PRO A 5 -2.43 16.67 -1.58
CA PRO A 5 -2.63 15.99 -2.87
C PRO A 5 -1.96 14.62 -2.94
N VAL A 6 -0.76 14.50 -2.35
CA VAL A 6 -0.03 13.24 -2.21
C VAL A 6 -0.75 12.30 -1.24
N GLY A 7 -1.23 12.84 -0.12
CA GLY A 7 -2.02 12.09 0.87
C GLY A 7 -3.30 11.49 0.30
N LYS A 8 -4.01 12.20 -0.59
CA LYS A 8 -5.19 11.67 -1.27
C LYS A 8 -4.85 10.46 -2.15
N LYS A 9 -3.75 10.53 -2.91
CA LYS A 9 -3.27 9.41 -3.75
C LYS A 9 -2.87 8.20 -2.90
N LYS A 10 -2.16 8.45 -1.80
CA LYS A 10 -1.79 7.43 -0.81
C LYS A 10 -3.03 6.74 -0.22
N VAL A 11 -3.99 7.50 0.30
CA VAL A 11 -5.22 6.94 0.87
C VAL A 11 -6.00 6.15 -0.17
N ALA A 12 -6.09 6.64 -1.41
CA ALA A 12 -6.70 5.90 -2.50
C ALA A 12 -6.00 4.55 -2.77
N ALA A 13 -4.66 4.51 -2.76
CA ALA A 13 -3.90 3.27 -2.89
C ALA A 13 -4.17 2.29 -1.74
N HIS A 14 -4.23 2.77 -0.48
CA HIS A 14 -4.56 1.92 0.66
C HIS A 14 -5.99 1.37 0.60
N ILE A 15 -6.96 2.17 0.17
CA ILE A 15 -8.34 1.71 -0.02
C ILE A 15 -8.40 0.67 -1.15
N GLY A 16 -7.68 0.90 -2.26
CA GLY A 16 -7.60 -0.07 -3.36
C GLY A 16 -6.99 -1.41 -2.91
N LEU A 17 -5.89 -1.37 -2.14
CA LEU A 17 -5.30 -2.55 -1.51
C LEU A 17 -6.29 -3.25 -0.58
N TRP A 18 -6.99 -2.50 0.27
CA TRP A 18 -7.96 -3.05 1.22
C TRP A 18 -9.12 -3.76 0.51
N LEU A 19 -9.67 -3.18 -0.57
CA LEU A 19 -10.73 -3.78 -1.37
C LEU A 19 -10.27 -5.05 -2.10
N CYS A 20 -9.07 -5.04 -2.69
CA CYS A 20 -8.54 -6.23 -3.33
C CYS A 20 -8.26 -7.35 -2.32
N ASN A 21 -7.71 -7.01 -1.15
CA ASN A 21 -7.48 -7.96 -0.08
C ASN A 21 -8.79 -8.59 0.42
N LEU A 22 -9.91 -7.84 0.45
CA LEU A 22 -11.22 -8.42 0.74
C LEU A 22 -11.66 -9.44 -0.30
N LEU A 23 -11.40 -9.20 -1.59
CA LEU A 23 -11.70 -10.17 -2.64
C LEU A 23 -10.85 -11.43 -2.46
N VAL A 24 -9.56 -11.28 -2.17
CA VAL A 24 -8.67 -12.42 -1.90
C VAL A 24 -9.11 -13.20 -0.67
N LEU A 25 -9.49 -12.52 0.42
CA LEU A 25 -10.05 -13.15 1.62
C LEU A 25 -11.33 -13.94 1.30
N ALA A 26 -12.25 -13.35 0.52
CA ALA A 26 -13.50 -14.00 0.16
C ALA A 26 -13.28 -15.25 -0.72
N PHE A 27 -12.44 -15.15 -1.76
CA PHE A 27 -12.15 -16.29 -2.62
C PHE A 27 -11.35 -17.37 -1.90
N SER A 28 -10.37 -17.01 -1.08
CA SER A 28 -9.59 -17.97 -0.30
C SER A 28 -10.45 -18.70 0.73
N ALA A 29 -11.40 -18.03 1.38
CA ALA A 29 -12.37 -18.67 2.27
C ALA A 29 -13.22 -19.71 1.51
N LYS A 30 -13.75 -19.37 0.33
CA LYS A 30 -14.56 -20.29 -0.49
C LYS A 30 -13.76 -21.51 -0.97
N VAL A 31 -12.55 -21.28 -1.48
CA VAL A 31 -11.66 -22.36 -1.96
C VAL A 31 -11.31 -23.32 -0.83
N ASN A 32 -10.95 -22.79 0.35
CA ASN A 32 -10.59 -23.63 1.50
C ASN A 32 -11.80 -24.35 2.10
N HIS A 33 -13.00 -23.76 2.08
CA HIS A 33 -14.21 -24.40 2.59
C HIS A 33 -14.53 -25.68 1.81
N PHE A 34 -14.39 -25.68 0.48
CA PHE A 34 -14.58 -26.88 -0.35
C PHE A 34 -13.61 -28.02 0.00
N GLN A 35 -12.43 -27.69 0.53
CA GLN A 35 -11.39 -28.65 0.91
C GLN A 35 -11.41 -28.97 2.41
N GLU A 36 -12.44 -28.53 3.15
CA GLU A 36 -12.56 -28.69 4.61
C GLU A 36 -11.31 -28.20 5.37
N PHE A 37 -10.64 -27.18 4.84
CA PHE A 37 -9.39 -26.62 5.38
C PHE A 37 -8.25 -27.65 5.59
N PHE A 38 -8.30 -28.79 4.89
CA PHE A 38 -7.37 -29.90 5.12
C PHE A 38 -5.92 -29.59 4.67
N PHE A 39 -5.76 -28.75 3.64
CA PHE A 39 -4.45 -28.44 3.07
C PHE A 39 -3.91 -27.10 3.59
N VAL A 40 -2.91 -27.17 4.48
CA VAL A 40 -2.21 -25.99 5.04
C VAL A 40 -1.66 -25.06 3.95
N ALA A 41 -1.32 -25.60 2.77
CA ALA A 41 -0.82 -24.82 1.65
C ALA A 41 -1.84 -23.81 1.09
N ASP A 42 -3.11 -24.18 1.04
CA ASP A 42 -4.18 -23.33 0.51
C ASP A 42 -4.66 -22.32 1.57
N LEU A 43 -4.22 -22.51 2.82
CA LEU A 43 -4.48 -21.61 3.95
C LEU A 43 -3.57 -20.37 3.96
N PHE A 44 -2.45 -20.36 3.22
CA PHE A 44 -1.54 -19.20 3.23
C PHE A 44 -2.17 -17.91 2.71
N PRO A 45 -2.82 -17.88 1.52
CA PRO A 45 -3.50 -16.66 1.05
C PRO A 45 -4.60 -16.22 2.00
N PHE A 46 -5.31 -17.16 2.62
CA PHE A 46 -6.34 -16.87 3.61
C PHE A 46 -5.75 -16.18 4.85
N ALA A 47 -4.78 -16.80 5.50
CA ALA A 47 -4.13 -16.24 6.70
C ALA A 47 -3.45 -14.89 6.43
N LEU A 48 -2.71 -14.77 5.31
CA LEU A 48 -2.08 -13.51 4.92
C LEU A 48 -3.10 -12.42 4.66
N SER A 49 -4.24 -12.73 4.02
CA SER A 49 -5.27 -11.74 3.76
C SER A 49 -5.94 -11.23 5.05
N ILE A 50 -6.08 -12.07 6.08
CA ILE A 50 -6.54 -11.64 7.42
C ILE A 50 -5.54 -10.68 8.05
N ILE A 51 -4.26 -11.04 8.05
CA ILE A 51 -3.19 -10.19 8.60
C ILE A 51 -3.18 -8.84 7.87
N CYS A 52 -3.20 -8.87 6.53
CA CYS A 52 -3.25 -7.66 5.69
C CYS A 52 -4.50 -6.82 5.99
N LEU A 53 -5.66 -7.44 6.16
CA LEU A 53 -6.91 -6.73 6.45
C LEU A 53 -6.81 -5.97 7.77
N VAL A 54 -6.35 -6.64 8.83
CA VAL A 54 -6.18 -6.04 10.15
C VAL A 54 -5.14 -4.92 10.09
N THR A 55 -3.98 -5.18 9.50
CA THR A 55 -2.91 -4.18 9.37
C THR A 55 -3.37 -2.96 8.58
N LEU A 56 -3.98 -3.14 7.41
CA LEU A 56 -4.49 -2.03 6.59
C LEU A 56 -5.62 -1.27 7.31
N THR A 57 -6.54 -1.96 7.96
CA THR A 57 -7.64 -1.32 8.71
C THR A 57 -7.11 -0.46 9.85
N VAL A 58 -6.12 -0.96 10.60
CA VAL A 58 -5.45 -0.19 11.65
C VAL A 58 -4.70 1.00 11.08
N MET A 59 -3.94 0.83 9.99
CA MET A 59 -3.20 1.92 9.35
C MET A 59 -4.13 3.01 8.83
N ILE A 60 -5.19 2.64 8.10
CA ILE A 60 -6.20 3.56 7.58
C ILE A 60 -6.92 4.25 8.74
N GLY A 61 -7.42 3.49 9.70
CA GLY A 61 -8.15 4.02 10.86
C GLY A 61 -7.32 5.04 11.66
N LEU A 62 -6.05 4.74 11.93
CA LEU A 62 -5.16 5.67 12.62
C LEU A 62 -4.82 6.92 11.79
N ASP A 63 -4.73 6.82 10.47
CA ASP A 63 -4.46 7.96 9.58
C ASP A 63 -5.65 8.95 9.56
N PHE A 64 -6.88 8.44 9.69
CA PHE A 64 -8.09 9.24 9.84
C PHE A 64 -8.27 9.76 11.27
N ALA A 65 -8.01 8.95 12.29
CA ALA A 65 -8.25 9.29 13.69
C ALA A 65 -7.18 10.25 14.27
N SER A 66 -5.93 10.15 13.84
CA SER A 66 -4.82 10.89 14.41
C SER A 66 -4.12 11.80 13.41
N SER A 67 -3.69 12.98 13.88
CA SER A 67 -2.89 13.92 13.10
C SER A 67 -1.41 13.61 13.04
N THR A 68 -0.93 12.81 13.99
CA THR A 68 0.49 12.51 14.19
C THR A 68 0.71 11.01 14.29
N SER A 69 -0.04 10.22 13.52
CA SER A 69 0.10 8.76 13.54
C SER A 69 1.50 8.32 13.11
N TYR A 70 2.13 7.47 13.92
CA TYR A 70 3.39 6.82 13.55
C TYR A 70 3.21 5.87 12.36
N THR A 71 2.06 5.20 12.27
CA THR A 71 1.78 4.25 11.18
C THR A 71 1.67 4.91 9.81
N GLY A 72 1.39 6.21 9.77
CA GLY A 72 1.34 6.99 8.53
C GLY A 72 2.69 7.52 8.07
N ARG A 73 3.78 7.29 8.83
CA ARG A 73 5.13 7.73 8.49
C ARG A 73 5.74 6.81 7.42
N PRO A 74 6.52 7.36 6.48
CA PRO A 74 7.07 6.58 5.37
C PRO A 74 7.91 5.38 5.80
N GLN A 75 8.67 5.49 6.91
CA GLN A 75 9.52 4.40 7.40
C GLN A 75 8.72 3.17 7.81
N PHE A 76 7.59 3.40 8.49
CA PHE A 76 6.71 2.32 8.93
C PHE A 76 5.98 1.70 7.73
N GLU A 77 5.43 2.53 6.83
CA GLU A 77 4.72 2.05 5.64
C GLU A 77 5.62 1.22 4.72
N LEU A 78 6.85 1.70 4.48
CA LEU A 78 7.85 0.96 3.69
C LEU A 78 8.21 -0.38 4.33
N GLY A 79 8.37 -0.41 5.67
CA GLY A 79 8.64 -1.64 6.38
C GLY A 79 7.50 -2.65 6.25
N VAL A 80 6.27 -2.21 6.53
CA VAL A 80 5.08 -3.07 6.48
C VAL A 80 4.81 -3.57 5.06
N PHE A 81 4.72 -2.68 4.07
CA PHE A 81 4.43 -3.10 2.69
C PHE A 81 5.59 -3.87 2.05
N GLY A 82 6.83 -3.56 2.41
CA GLY A 82 7.99 -4.34 1.98
C GLY A 82 7.93 -5.78 2.49
N VAL A 83 7.71 -5.98 3.79
CA VAL A 83 7.59 -7.32 4.39
C VAL A 83 6.39 -8.07 3.82
N LEU A 84 5.22 -7.42 3.75
CA LEU A 84 4.02 -8.03 3.17
C LEU A 84 4.23 -8.41 1.70
N SER A 85 4.91 -7.57 0.91
CA SER A 85 5.23 -7.86 -0.49
C SER A 85 6.12 -9.10 -0.64
N ILE A 86 7.09 -9.31 0.27
CA ILE A 86 7.97 -10.49 0.24
C ILE A 86 7.17 -11.74 0.62
N PHE A 87 6.36 -11.68 1.67
CA PHE A 87 5.54 -12.82 2.09
C PHE A 87 4.52 -13.19 1.01
N TRP A 88 3.80 -12.21 0.46
CA TRP A 88 2.91 -12.45 -0.67
C TRP A 88 3.63 -13.11 -1.85
N LEU A 89 4.82 -12.65 -2.22
CA LEU A 89 5.59 -13.29 -3.29
C LEU A 89 5.89 -14.76 -2.99
N ALA A 90 6.45 -15.05 -1.80
CA ALA A 90 6.89 -16.39 -1.43
C ALA A 90 5.72 -17.38 -1.35
N PHE A 91 4.65 -17.01 -0.63
CA PHE A 91 3.50 -17.87 -0.43
C PHE A 91 2.62 -18.00 -1.67
N ASN A 92 2.52 -16.95 -2.51
CA ASN A 92 1.80 -17.05 -3.78
C ASN A 92 2.54 -17.93 -4.78
N ALA A 93 3.88 -17.85 -4.84
CA ALA A 93 4.67 -18.74 -5.68
C ALA A 93 4.48 -20.21 -5.27
N PHE A 94 4.52 -20.49 -3.96
CA PHE A 94 4.26 -21.83 -3.42
C PHE A 94 2.85 -22.32 -3.76
N SER A 95 1.80 -21.56 -3.44
CA SER A 95 0.40 -21.93 -3.68
C SER A 95 0.12 -22.11 -5.17
N THR A 96 0.60 -21.18 -6.01
CA THR A 96 0.43 -21.26 -7.47
C THR A 96 1.12 -22.49 -8.07
N SER A 97 2.28 -22.89 -7.54
CA SER A 97 2.98 -24.10 -8.00
C SER A 97 2.15 -25.37 -7.79
N ARG A 98 1.40 -25.45 -6.67
CA ARG A 98 0.52 -26.59 -6.37
C ARG A 98 -0.69 -26.63 -7.29
N TRP A 99 -1.23 -25.48 -7.65
CA TRP A 99 -2.37 -25.37 -8.56
C TRP A 99 -1.99 -25.55 -10.03
N ARG A 100 -0.75 -25.94 -10.35
CA ARG A 100 -0.28 -26.11 -11.74
C ARG A 100 -1.11 -27.12 -12.53
N HIS A 101 -1.65 -28.14 -11.88
CA HIS A 101 -2.42 -29.21 -12.52
C HIS A 101 -3.91 -28.91 -12.63
N VAL A 102 -4.39 -27.80 -12.06
CA VAL A 102 -5.79 -27.43 -12.17
C VAL A 102 -6.06 -26.84 -13.56
N THR A 103 -7.05 -27.39 -14.25
CA THR A 103 -7.40 -26.97 -15.61
C THR A 103 -7.82 -25.50 -15.67
N MET A 104 -7.41 -24.81 -16.73
CA MET A 104 -7.88 -23.46 -17.02
C MET A 104 -9.30 -23.45 -17.61
N SER A 105 -9.80 -24.60 -18.09
CA SER A 105 -11.14 -24.72 -18.66
C SER A 105 -12.12 -25.30 -17.65
N CYS A 106 -12.57 -24.51 -16.68
CA CYS A 106 -13.58 -24.95 -15.71
C CYS A 106 -14.92 -25.30 -16.37
N GLY A 107 -15.21 -24.75 -17.56
CA GLY A 107 -16.41 -25.06 -18.32
C GLY A 107 -16.45 -26.50 -18.87
N ALA A 108 -15.29 -27.15 -18.99
CA ALA A 108 -15.20 -28.54 -19.45
C ALA A 108 -15.63 -29.58 -18.39
N ILE A 109 -15.77 -29.17 -17.12
CA ILE A 109 -16.24 -30.03 -16.04
C ILE A 109 -17.72 -30.33 -16.29
N PRO A 110 -18.17 -31.60 -16.33
CA PRO A 110 -19.57 -31.96 -16.57
C PRO A 110 -20.55 -31.34 -15.57
N ASP A 111 -21.81 -31.11 -15.99
CA ASP A 111 -22.85 -30.51 -15.14
C ASP A 111 -23.15 -31.34 -13.87
N ALA A 112 -22.90 -32.65 -13.91
CA ALA A 112 -23.02 -33.54 -12.76
C ALA A 112 -22.08 -33.18 -11.59
N PHE A 113 -21.04 -32.37 -11.84
CA PHE A 113 -20.08 -31.90 -10.83
C PHE A 113 -20.10 -30.36 -10.72
N SER A 114 -21.28 -29.79 -10.50
CA SER A 114 -21.49 -28.34 -10.38
C SER A 114 -20.61 -27.69 -9.32
N ASP A 115 -20.37 -28.37 -8.20
CA ASP A 115 -19.60 -27.83 -7.08
C ASP A 115 -18.11 -27.74 -7.40
N ALA A 116 -17.56 -28.78 -8.04
CA ALA A 116 -16.18 -28.78 -8.52
C ALA A 116 -15.96 -27.70 -9.59
N ARG A 117 -16.97 -27.45 -10.44
CA ARG A 117 -16.95 -26.36 -11.41
C ARG A 117 -16.92 -24.98 -10.73
N GLY A 118 -17.73 -24.78 -9.70
CA GLY A 118 -17.73 -23.57 -8.88
C GLY A 118 -16.37 -23.34 -8.22
N TRP A 119 -15.86 -24.36 -7.54
CA TRP A 119 -14.53 -24.35 -6.91
C TRP A 119 -13.41 -24.02 -7.91
N CYS A 120 -13.42 -24.61 -9.10
CA CYS A 120 -12.44 -24.33 -10.15
C CYS A 120 -12.45 -22.84 -10.55
N LYS A 121 -13.64 -22.25 -10.74
CA LYS A 121 -13.78 -20.82 -11.09
C LYS A 121 -13.27 -19.91 -9.97
N ASP A 122 -13.63 -20.22 -8.72
CA ASP A 122 -13.19 -19.46 -7.56
C ASP A 122 -11.67 -19.57 -7.35
N LEU A 123 -11.07 -20.73 -7.59
CA LEU A 123 -9.63 -20.94 -7.53
C LEU A 123 -8.89 -20.14 -8.61
N GLN A 124 -9.42 -20.09 -9.83
CA GLN A 124 -8.84 -19.28 -10.89
C GLN A 124 -8.89 -17.79 -10.57
N ALA A 125 -10.02 -17.32 -10.03
CA ALA A 125 -10.15 -15.94 -9.55
C ALA A 125 -9.14 -15.66 -8.43
N LEU A 126 -9.06 -16.53 -7.43
CA LEU A 126 -8.08 -16.42 -6.34
C LEU A 126 -6.66 -16.31 -6.88
N LYS A 127 -6.28 -17.21 -7.80
CA LYS A 127 -4.96 -17.21 -8.44
C LYS A 127 -4.65 -15.87 -9.11
N ALA A 128 -5.60 -15.26 -9.81
CA ALA A 128 -5.37 -13.95 -10.41
C ALA A 128 -5.22 -12.84 -9.34
N PHE A 129 -6.15 -12.79 -8.38
CA PHE A 129 -6.19 -11.70 -7.40
C PHE A 129 -5.00 -11.72 -6.43
N VAL A 130 -4.47 -12.88 -6.03
CA VAL A 130 -3.27 -12.92 -5.18
C VAL A 130 -2.04 -12.30 -5.86
N TRP A 131 -1.88 -12.48 -7.17
CA TRP A 131 -0.79 -11.87 -7.93
C TRP A 131 -1.03 -10.37 -8.16
N ILE A 132 -2.27 -9.96 -8.42
CA ILE A 132 -2.64 -8.54 -8.52
C ILE A 132 -2.34 -7.83 -7.20
N GLU A 133 -2.75 -8.42 -6.07
CA GLU A 133 -2.51 -7.88 -4.74
C GLU A 133 -1.01 -7.73 -4.45
N TRP A 134 -0.21 -8.75 -4.75
CA TRP A 134 1.24 -8.66 -4.65
C TRP A 134 1.82 -7.50 -5.46
N VAL A 135 1.41 -7.34 -6.72
CA VAL A 135 1.85 -6.22 -7.58
C VAL A 135 1.47 -4.89 -6.95
N MET A 136 0.27 -4.75 -6.38
CA MET A 136 -0.14 -3.51 -5.74
C MET A 136 0.70 -3.18 -4.50
N PHE A 137 1.03 -4.16 -3.65
CA PHE A 137 1.92 -3.96 -2.51
C PHE A 137 3.32 -3.54 -2.97
N LEU A 138 3.86 -4.21 -3.99
CA LEU A 138 5.17 -3.90 -4.55
C LEU A 138 5.21 -2.49 -5.14
N LEU A 139 4.23 -2.13 -5.97
CA LEU A 139 4.14 -0.81 -6.58
C LEU A 139 3.97 0.30 -5.54
N THR A 140 3.12 0.08 -4.54
CA THR A 140 2.94 1.03 -3.43
C THR A 140 4.26 1.24 -2.69
N THR A 141 5.01 0.16 -2.43
CA THR A 141 6.34 0.22 -1.79
C THR A 141 7.34 1.00 -2.66
N ILE A 142 7.45 0.67 -3.95
CA ILE A 142 8.40 1.33 -4.87
C ILE A 142 8.08 2.81 -5.06
N ILE A 143 6.81 3.16 -5.26
CA ILE A 143 6.38 4.55 -5.46
C ILE A 143 6.64 5.36 -4.18
N THR A 144 6.31 4.80 -3.02
CA THR A 144 6.57 5.44 -1.72
C THR A 144 8.06 5.64 -1.51
N LEU A 145 8.87 4.63 -1.81
CA LEU A 145 10.32 4.69 -1.67
C LEU A 145 10.92 5.76 -2.58
N ARG A 146 10.56 5.75 -3.86
CA ARG A 146 11.00 6.76 -4.83
C ARG A 146 10.61 8.16 -4.39
N TYR A 147 9.38 8.34 -3.91
CA TYR A 147 8.89 9.63 -3.44
C TYR A 147 9.71 10.12 -2.24
N VAL A 148 9.96 9.25 -1.26
CA VAL A 148 10.71 9.60 -0.06
C VAL A 148 12.17 9.95 -0.37
N ILE A 149 12.83 9.15 -1.23
CA ILE A 149 14.20 9.43 -1.68
C ILE A 149 14.26 10.78 -2.40
N THR A 150 13.31 11.04 -3.31
CA THR A 150 13.27 12.29 -4.09
C THR A 150 13.07 13.51 -3.20
N GLN A 151 12.23 13.42 -2.17
CA GLN A 151 12.02 14.54 -1.24
C GLN A 151 13.23 14.75 -0.32
N ASN A 152 13.85 13.66 0.13
CA ASN A 152 15.06 13.75 0.93
C ASN A 152 16.22 14.37 0.14
N SER A 153 16.40 13.99 -1.13
CA SER A 153 17.44 14.56 -2.01
C SER A 153 17.21 16.05 -2.33
N ARG A 154 15.98 16.54 -2.18
CA ARG A 154 15.62 17.97 -2.32
C ARG A 154 15.78 18.76 -1.01
N GLY A 155 16.33 18.16 0.04
CA GLY A 155 16.55 18.81 1.34
C GLY A 155 15.32 18.81 2.27
N ASN A 156 14.20 18.19 1.88
CA ASN A 156 13.00 18.07 2.71
C ASN A 156 13.11 16.92 3.72
N THR A 157 14.04 17.02 4.67
CA THR A 157 14.33 15.98 5.67
C THR A 157 13.19 15.74 6.67
N HIS A 158 12.23 16.67 6.78
CA HIS A 158 11.06 16.53 7.66
C HIS A 158 10.06 15.46 7.18
N ILE A 159 10.22 14.93 5.95
CA ILE A 159 9.38 13.85 5.42
C ILE A 159 9.32 12.62 6.33
N PHE A 160 10.41 12.29 7.01
CA PHE A 160 10.47 11.14 7.92
C PHE A 160 9.78 11.38 9.26
N LYS A 161 9.56 12.64 9.64
CA LYS A 161 9.01 13.01 10.95
C LYS A 161 7.49 13.11 10.95
N MET A 162 6.85 13.14 9.78
CA MET A 162 5.42 13.39 9.64
C MET A 162 4.71 12.33 8.77
N PRO A 163 3.39 12.15 8.95
CA PRO A 163 2.60 11.26 8.11
C PRO A 163 2.54 11.73 6.64
N LEU A 164 2.69 10.81 5.69
CA LEU A 164 2.62 11.12 4.25
C LEU A 164 1.25 11.69 3.82
N SER A 165 0.18 11.33 4.53
CA SER A 165 -1.18 11.82 4.32
C SER A 165 -1.31 13.35 4.46
N ARG A 166 -0.42 13.93 5.27
CA ARG A 166 -0.41 15.36 5.63
C ARG A 166 0.86 16.07 5.16
N TYR A 167 1.78 15.34 4.53
CA TYR A 167 3.05 15.87 4.06
C TYR A 167 2.84 17.00 3.06
N LYS A 168 3.51 18.12 3.32
CA LYS A 168 3.69 19.24 2.40
C LYS A 168 5.19 19.51 2.27
N PRO A 169 5.75 19.50 1.04
CA PRO A 169 7.14 19.88 0.83
C PRO A 169 7.33 21.35 1.25
N ARG A 170 8.54 21.69 1.70
CA ARG A 170 8.87 23.08 2.02
C ARG A 170 9.19 23.75 0.69
N ASP A 171 8.28 24.58 0.19
CA ASP A 171 8.53 25.34 -1.04
C ASP A 171 9.65 26.35 -0.73
N LEU A 172 10.81 26.17 -1.37
CA LEU A 172 11.94 27.11 -1.29
C LEU A 172 11.68 28.41 -2.07
N ASP A 173 10.53 28.52 -2.75
CA ASP A 173 10.22 29.59 -3.72
C ASP A 173 9.35 30.74 -3.18
N SER A 174 8.94 30.71 -1.91
CA SER A 174 8.06 31.76 -1.33
C SER A 174 8.80 32.84 -0.53
N ASP A 175 10.13 32.79 -0.40
CA ASP A 175 10.89 33.75 0.44
C ASP A 175 12.00 34.50 -0.32
N TYR A 176 11.99 34.44 -1.66
CA TYR A 176 12.89 35.24 -2.50
C TYR A 176 12.30 36.60 -2.93
N GLY A 177 11.08 36.92 -2.51
CA GLY A 177 10.37 38.15 -2.89
C GLY A 177 10.43 39.31 -1.89
N THR A 178 10.83 39.08 -0.63
CA THR A 178 10.59 40.07 0.45
C THR A 178 11.79 40.32 1.35
N ARG A 179 13.01 39.94 0.93
CA ARG A 179 14.21 40.04 1.77
C ARG A 179 15.37 40.85 1.19
N ASN A 180 15.14 41.57 0.08
CA ASN A 180 16.16 42.41 -0.55
C ASN A 180 16.04 43.92 -0.25
N SER A 181 15.18 44.34 0.68
CA SER A 181 15.01 45.78 0.98
C SER A 181 15.56 46.25 2.33
N GLU A 182 16.00 45.37 3.24
CA GLU A 182 16.50 45.80 4.57
C GLU A 182 18.01 46.05 4.65
N PHE A 183 18.81 45.61 3.68
CA PHE A 183 20.28 45.73 3.77
C PHE A 183 20.86 47.04 3.19
N LEU A 184 20.02 47.95 2.68
CA LEU A 184 20.46 49.22 2.06
C LEU A 184 20.23 50.48 2.92
N GLN A 185 19.86 50.35 4.20
CA GLN A 185 19.65 51.52 5.06
C GLN A 185 20.82 51.88 5.99
N TYR A 186 21.95 51.18 5.97
CA TYR A 186 23.05 51.42 6.92
C TYR A 186 24.17 52.35 6.42
N ASN A 187 23.91 53.29 5.50
CA ASN A 187 24.98 54.22 5.11
C ASN A 187 24.49 55.58 4.59
N ASN A 188 23.75 56.36 5.40
CA ASN A 188 23.68 57.81 5.14
C ASN A 188 23.26 58.68 6.34
N SER A 189 23.91 58.53 7.49
CA SER A 189 23.92 59.57 8.53
C SER A 189 25.34 60.12 8.68
N GLY A 190 25.76 60.79 7.60
CA GLY A 190 26.93 61.65 7.61
C GLY A 190 26.69 62.87 8.51
N TYR A 191 27.64 63.06 9.41
CA TYR A 191 27.81 64.22 10.28
C TYR A 191 27.77 65.54 9.49
N THR A 192 26.98 66.49 9.97
CA THR A 192 27.16 67.92 9.68
C THR A 192 27.51 68.62 10.98
N TYR A 193 28.69 69.23 10.99
CA TYR A 193 29.19 70.19 11.98
C TYR A 193 28.41 71.50 11.93
#